data_AF-A0A9P4NT52-F1
#
_entry.id   AF-A0A9P4NT52-F1
#
_cell.length_a   1.000
_cell.length_b   1.000
_cell.length_c   1.000
_cell.angle_alpha   90.00
_cell.angle_beta   90.00
_cell.angle_gamma   90.00
#
_symmetry.space_group_name_H-M   'P 1'
#
loop_
_entity.id
_entity.type
_entity.pdbx_description
1 polymer ?
#
loop_
_entity_poly.entity_id
_entity_poly.type
_entity_poly.pdbx_seq_one_letter_code
_entity_poly.pdbx_strand_id
1 'polypeptide(L)'
;MLQTPDSTCLFYTSGNTANARDYAKTKAGLYTTIWEIWPKKYYNDDEKDKKNPLRCIMADAVIRREYFVIMSGAMATLCSTAAIVMTENIDAIDNNGIWGQTERPTLEKTGNVGGQVDTIMAGTSPDPKTKKKIWQRPGTANREINMTKKLKFDDNCGASGDVKRFDKGGASEVDW
;
A
#
# COMPACT_ATOMS: atom_id res chain seq x y z
N MET A 1 11.98 -14.68 6.19
CA MET A 1 10.59 -14.72 6.70
C MET A 1 10.00 -13.33 6.43
N LEU A 2 8.90 -13.23 5.68
CA LEU A 2 8.23 -11.94 5.47
C LEU A 2 7.60 -11.53 6.80
N GLN A 3 7.99 -10.38 7.33
CA GLN A 3 7.49 -9.88 8.61
C GLN A 3 6.11 -9.25 8.40
N THR A 4 5.14 -9.60 9.23
CA THR A 4 3.81 -8.98 9.22
C THR A 4 3.95 -7.49 9.56
N PRO A 5 3.24 -6.59 8.87
CA PRO A 5 3.16 -5.20 9.31
C PRO A 5 2.52 -5.14 10.70
N ASP A 6 3.33 -4.78 11.70
CA ASP A 6 2.86 -4.39 13.04
C ASP A 6 2.27 -2.96 13.02
N SER A 7 2.36 -2.27 11.88
CA SER A 7 1.86 -0.94 11.52
C SER A 7 0.54 -1.04 10.74
N THR A 8 -0.20 0.08 10.66
CA THR A 8 -1.44 0.14 9.88
C THR A 8 -1.12 0.08 8.39
N CYS A 9 -1.73 -0.86 7.66
CA CYS A 9 -1.58 -0.91 6.22
C CYS A 9 -2.22 0.32 5.56
N LEU A 10 -1.47 0.98 4.70
CA LEU A 10 -1.89 2.14 3.93
C LEU A 10 -1.92 1.79 2.44
N PHE A 11 -3.13 1.69 1.92
CA PHE A 11 -3.47 1.53 0.52
C PHE A 11 -3.84 2.89 -0.08
N TYR A 12 -3.98 2.96 -1.40
CA TYR A 12 -4.35 4.18 -2.10
C TYR A 12 -4.96 3.88 -3.46
N THR A 13 -5.88 4.73 -3.92
CA THR A 13 -6.40 4.67 -5.30
C THR A 13 -5.47 5.38 -6.28
N SER A 14 -5.69 5.18 -7.58
CA SER A 14 -5.03 5.89 -8.68
C SER A 14 -4.79 7.38 -8.40
N GLY A 15 -3.64 7.89 -8.83
CA GLY A 15 -3.20 9.27 -8.61
C GLY A 15 -2.60 9.58 -7.22
N ASN A 16 -2.60 8.64 -6.28
CA ASN A 16 -2.21 8.91 -4.88
C ASN A 16 -0.89 8.28 -4.42
N THR A 17 -0.15 7.61 -5.31
CA THR A 17 1.11 6.93 -4.98
C THR A 17 2.12 7.82 -4.27
N ALA A 18 2.36 9.02 -4.81
CA ALA A 18 3.31 9.99 -4.25
C ALA A 18 2.91 10.41 -2.83
N ASN A 19 1.63 10.77 -2.66
CA ASN A 19 1.11 11.25 -1.38
C ASN A 19 1.10 10.15 -0.33
N ALA A 20 0.69 8.93 -0.68
CA ALA A 20 0.70 7.79 0.24
C ALA A 20 2.12 7.45 0.71
N ARG A 21 3.11 7.47 -0.20
CA ARG A 21 4.53 7.26 0.12
C ARG A 21 5.07 8.34 1.04
N ASP A 22 4.84 9.60 0.70
CA ASP A 22 5.33 10.72 1.49
C ASP A 22 4.66 10.73 2.87
N TYR A 23 3.36 10.45 2.94
CA TYR A 23 2.64 10.32 4.19
C TYR A 23 3.22 9.20 5.08
N ALA A 24 3.41 7.99 4.54
CA ALA A 24 3.99 6.87 5.27
C ALA A 24 5.40 7.19 5.79
N LYS A 25 6.23 7.86 4.98
CA LYS A 25 7.56 8.33 5.40
C LYS A 25 7.50 9.35 6.54
N THR A 26 6.61 10.35 6.46
CA THR A 26 6.46 11.34 7.55
C THR A 26 5.93 10.73 8.85
N LYS A 27 5.34 9.54 8.77
CA LYS A 27 4.76 8.77 9.87
C LYS A 27 5.45 7.41 10.01
N ALA A 28 6.77 7.41 9.85
CA ALA A 28 7.58 6.19 9.86
C ALA A 28 7.24 5.29 11.07
N GLY A 29 7.06 3.99 10.78
CA GLY A 29 6.69 2.97 11.78
C GLY A 29 5.21 2.93 12.16
N LEU A 30 4.37 3.85 11.67
CA LEU A 30 2.91 3.84 11.90
C LEU A 30 2.12 3.33 10.71
N TYR A 31 2.58 3.64 9.50
CA TYR A 31 1.96 3.22 8.25
C TYR A 31 2.93 2.46 7.38
N THR A 32 2.42 1.44 6.71
CA THR A 32 3.17 0.63 5.76
C THR A 32 2.38 0.57 4.47
N THR A 33 3.00 1.02 3.38
CA THR A 33 2.50 0.84 2.02
C THR A 33 3.20 -0.35 1.37
N ILE A 34 2.79 -0.70 0.15
CA ILE A 34 3.44 -1.73 -0.65
C ILE A 34 4.95 -1.47 -0.83
N TRP A 35 5.37 -0.21 -0.80
CA TRP A 35 6.76 0.20 -1.01
C TRP A 35 7.69 -0.08 0.17
N GLU A 36 7.15 -0.23 1.38
CA GLU A 36 7.93 -0.57 2.56
C GLU A 36 8.03 -2.08 2.80
N ILE A 37 7.07 -2.87 2.27
CA ILE A 37 7.05 -4.33 2.43
C ILE A 37 8.08 -4.99 1.51
N TRP A 38 8.13 -4.52 0.26
CA TRP A 38 8.97 -5.15 -0.75
C TRP A 38 10.28 -4.39 -0.92
N PRO A 39 11.42 -5.07 -1.07
CA PRO A 39 12.66 -4.41 -1.46
C PRO A 39 12.55 -3.71 -2.82
N LYS A 40 13.20 -2.54 -2.97
CA LYS A 40 13.21 -1.73 -4.22
C LYS A 40 13.53 -2.51 -5.49
N LYS A 41 14.40 -3.52 -5.40
CA LYS A 41 14.74 -4.40 -6.54
C LYS A 41 13.52 -5.11 -7.16
N TYR A 42 12.41 -5.23 -6.42
CA TYR A 42 11.19 -5.89 -6.90
C TYR A 42 10.20 -4.96 -7.59
N TYR A 43 10.48 -3.65 -7.65
CA TYR A 43 9.67 -2.67 -8.37
C TYR A 43 10.54 -1.60 -9.02
N ASN A 44 11.78 -1.97 -9.39
CA ASN A 44 12.64 -1.05 -10.12
C ASN A 44 12.11 -0.88 -11.55
N ASP A 45 11.67 0.31 -11.95
CA ASP A 45 11.28 0.67 -13.32
C ASP A 45 12.40 1.36 -14.10
N ASP A 46 13.61 1.44 -13.57
CA ASP A 46 14.72 2.02 -14.32
C ASP A 46 15.02 1.20 -15.58
N GLU A 47 14.55 1.70 -16.73
CA GLU A 47 14.75 1.06 -18.03
C GLU A 47 16.24 0.90 -18.40
N LYS A 48 17.12 1.72 -17.80
CA LYS A 48 18.57 1.68 -17.99
C LYS A 48 19.22 0.60 -17.13
N ASP A 49 18.56 0.14 -16.08
CA ASP A 49 19.04 -0.97 -15.26
C ASP A 49 18.83 -2.31 -15.98
N LYS A 50 19.79 -2.65 -16.85
CA LYS A 50 19.82 -3.93 -17.56
C LYS A 50 20.00 -5.14 -16.64
N LYS A 51 20.34 -4.95 -15.36
CA LYS A 51 20.51 -6.03 -14.38
C LYS A 51 19.25 -6.29 -13.57
N ASN A 52 18.20 -5.49 -13.74
CA ASN A 52 16.91 -5.72 -13.09
C ASN A 52 16.29 -7.03 -13.61
N PRO A 53 16.16 -8.08 -12.76
CA PRO A 53 15.61 -9.37 -13.18
C PRO A 53 14.12 -9.27 -13.58
N LEU A 54 13.43 -8.20 -13.18
CA LEU A 54 12.02 -7.95 -13.49
C LEU A 54 11.84 -6.94 -14.62
N ARG A 55 12.91 -6.54 -15.33
CA ARG A 55 12.84 -5.52 -16.39
C ARG A 55 11.78 -5.82 -17.45
N CYS A 56 11.64 -7.08 -17.87
CA CYS A 56 10.62 -7.48 -18.85
C CYS A 56 9.20 -7.35 -18.30
N ILE A 57 9.00 -7.69 -17.01
CA ILE A 57 7.72 -7.51 -16.32
C ILE A 57 7.38 -6.02 -16.21
N MET A 58 8.36 -5.18 -15.87
CA MET A 58 8.16 -3.74 -15.71
C MET A 58 7.94 -3.02 -17.04
N ALA A 59 8.47 -3.52 -18.15
CA ALA A 59 8.31 -2.92 -19.47
C ALA A 59 6.92 -3.15 -20.08
N ASP A 60 6.26 -4.27 -19.77
CA ASP A 60 4.94 -4.61 -20.30
C ASP A 60 3.84 -4.14 -19.35
N ALA A 61 2.91 -3.29 -19.83
CA ALA A 61 1.88 -2.70 -18.97
C ALA A 61 0.90 -3.73 -18.37
N VAL A 62 0.56 -4.77 -19.11
CA VAL A 62 -0.39 -5.80 -18.68
C VAL A 62 0.28 -6.69 -17.64
N ILE A 63 1.48 -7.20 -17.95
CA ILE A 63 2.24 -8.06 -17.03
C ILE A 63 2.63 -7.28 -15.77
N ARG A 64 3.00 -6.00 -15.90
CA ARG A 64 3.27 -5.12 -14.77
C ARG A 64 2.05 -4.96 -13.87
N ARG A 65 0.86 -4.74 -14.44
CA ARG A 65 -0.38 -4.66 -13.64
C ARG A 65 -0.62 -5.95 -12.87
N GLU A 66 -0.57 -7.10 -13.54
CA GLU A 66 -0.75 -8.41 -12.89
C GLU A 66 0.25 -8.63 -11.76
N TYR A 67 1.50 -8.25 -11.97
CA TYR A 67 2.54 -8.32 -10.96
C TYR A 67 2.22 -7.47 -9.72
N PHE A 68 1.79 -6.22 -9.89
CA PHE A 68 1.39 -5.37 -8.76
C PHE A 68 0.08 -5.83 -8.09
N VAL A 69 -0.86 -6.39 -8.85
CA VAL A 69 -2.07 -7.05 -8.29
C VAL A 69 -1.66 -8.15 -7.32
N ILE A 70 -0.73 -9.03 -7.72
CA ILE A 70 -0.24 -10.12 -6.87
C ILE A 70 0.48 -9.58 -5.63
N MET A 71 1.39 -8.62 -5.80
CA MET A 71 2.13 -8.02 -4.68
C MET A 71 1.22 -7.31 -3.69
N SER A 72 0.22 -6.58 -4.17
CA SER A 72 -0.69 -5.84 -3.30
C SER A 72 -1.72 -6.75 -2.64
N GLY A 73 -2.19 -7.78 -3.34
CA GLY A 73 -2.96 -8.87 -2.73
C GLY A 73 -2.18 -9.56 -1.61
N ALA A 74 -0.90 -9.87 -1.83
CA ALA A 74 -0.04 -10.43 -0.79
C ALA A 74 0.11 -9.48 0.40
N MET A 75 0.33 -8.17 0.18
CA MET A 75 0.30 -7.17 1.26
C MET A 75 -1.02 -7.22 2.04
N ALA A 76 -2.16 -7.22 1.36
CA ALA A 76 -3.47 -7.29 2.01
C ALA A 76 -3.64 -8.54 2.88
N THR A 77 -3.09 -9.69 2.47
CA THR A 77 -3.09 -10.90 3.32
C THR A 77 -2.18 -10.81 4.55
N LEU A 78 -1.18 -9.92 4.54
CA LEU A 78 -0.27 -9.70 5.66
C LEU A 78 -0.78 -8.67 6.66
N CYS A 79 -1.74 -7.83 6.26
CA CYS A 79 -2.29 -6.77 7.10
C CYS A 79 -3.07 -7.32 8.30
N SER A 80 -2.89 -6.69 9.45
CA SER A 80 -3.60 -7.03 10.68
C SER A 80 -4.22 -5.79 11.32
N THR A 81 -5.23 -5.98 12.15
CA THR A 81 -5.87 -4.95 12.99
C THR A 81 -6.69 -3.90 12.22
N ALA A 82 -6.04 -3.06 11.40
CA ALA A 82 -6.69 -1.97 10.68
C ALA A 82 -6.01 -1.68 9.33
N ALA A 83 -6.79 -1.18 8.38
CA ALA A 83 -6.29 -0.69 7.10
C ALA A 83 -6.88 0.71 6.78
N ILE A 84 -6.11 1.50 6.05
CA ILE A 84 -6.54 2.79 5.49
C ILE A 84 -6.38 2.76 3.97
N VAL A 85 -7.36 3.26 3.24
CA VAL A 85 -7.23 3.63 1.82
C VAL A 85 -7.20 5.14 1.68
N MET A 86 -6.18 5.66 1.02
CA MET A 86 -6.08 7.07 0.63
C MET A 86 -6.73 7.30 -0.73
N THR A 87 -7.61 8.28 -0.83
CA THR A 87 -8.33 8.59 -2.07
C THR A 87 -8.54 10.09 -2.24
N GLU A 88 -8.85 10.56 -3.44
CA GLU A 88 -9.23 11.95 -3.68
C GLU A 88 -10.60 12.29 -3.08
N ASN A 89 -11.55 11.35 -3.15
CA ASN A 89 -12.93 11.54 -2.70
C ASN A 89 -13.42 10.36 -1.85
N ILE A 90 -13.57 10.59 -0.55
CA ILE A 90 -14.02 9.56 0.42
C ILE A 90 -15.47 9.12 0.24
N ASP A 91 -16.28 9.88 -0.50
CA ASP A 91 -17.67 9.52 -0.80
C ASP A 91 -17.83 8.76 -2.12
N ALA A 92 -16.80 8.81 -2.98
CA ALA A 92 -16.77 8.14 -4.28
C ALA A 92 -15.42 7.47 -4.50
N ILE A 93 -15.10 6.49 -3.64
CA ILE A 93 -13.86 5.72 -3.75
C ILE A 93 -13.91 4.89 -5.04
N ASP A 94 -12.90 5.03 -5.88
CA ASP A 94 -12.77 4.21 -7.07
C ASP A 94 -12.56 2.73 -6.68
N ASN A 95 -13.41 1.85 -7.20
CA ASN A 95 -13.32 0.40 -6.98
C ASN A 95 -12.91 -0.36 -8.24
N ASN A 96 -12.60 0.32 -9.35
CA ASN A 96 -12.17 -0.32 -10.59
C ASN A 96 -10.67 -0.64 -10.61
N GLY A 97 -9.88 -0.03 -9.73
CA GLY A 97 -8.46 -0.30 -9.56
C GLY A 97 -8.13 -1.56 -8.76
N ILE A 98 -6.83 -1.80 -8.55
CA ILE A 98 -6.27 -2.84 -7.68
C ILE A 98 -6.90 -2.78 -6.27
N TRP A 99 -7.16 -1.58 -5.73
CA TRP A 99 -7.83 -1.39 -4.44
C TRP A 99 -9.16 -2.15 -4.37
N GLY A 100 -10.10 -1.80 -5.26
CA GLY A 100 -11.46 -2.33 -5.20
C GLY A 100 -11.56 -3.78 -5.69
N GLN A 101 -10.74 -4.16 -6.66
CA GLN A 101 -10.80 -5.50 -7.26
C GLN A 101 -10.01 -6.56 -6.48
N THR A 102 -8.95 -6.17 -5.76
CA THR A 102 -8.03 -7.12 -5.13
C THR A 102 -7.80 -6.84 -3.65
N GLU A 103 -7.33 -5.65 -3.29
CA GLU A 103 -6.86 -5.35 -1.92
C GLU A 103 -8.01 -5.42 -0.93
N ARG A 104 -9.08 -4.65 -1.17
CA ARG A 104 -10.24 -4.61 -0.29
C ARG A 104 -10.90 -5.98 -0.13
N PRO A 105 -11.26 -6.72 -1.21
CA PRO A 105 -11.80 -8.07 -1.06
C PRO A 105 -10.87 -9.00 -0.27
N THR A 106 -9.56 -8.83 -0.37
CA THR A 106 -8.58 -9.63 0.37
C THR A 106 -8.54 -9.28 1.86
N LEU A 107 -8.67 -8.01 2.23
CA LEU A 107 -8.76 -7.56 3.63
C LEU A 107 -10.05 -8.06 4.32
N GLU A 108 -11.15 -8.12 3.57
CA GLU A 108 -12.46 -8.53 4.07
C GLU A 108 -12.54 -10.05 4.34
N LYS A 109 -11.76 -10.88 3.63
CA LYS A 109 -11.66 -12.34 3.84
C LYS A 109 -11.25 -12.70 5.26
N THR A 110 -11.55 -13.93 5.70
CA THR A 110 -11.12 -14.49 6.99
C THR A 110 -9.93 -15.44 6.81
N GLY A 111 -9.12 -15.61 7.86
CA GLY A 111 -8.00 -16.56 7.84
C GLY A 111 -6.76 -16.06 7.09
N ASN A 112 -6.59 -14.75 7.00
CA ASN A 112 -5.41 -14.13 6.39
C ASN A 112 -4.15 -14.43 7.22
N VAL A 113 -3.05 -14.72 6.52
CA VAL A 113 -1.80 -15.21 7.13
C VAL A 113 -1.14 -14.22 8.07
N GLY A 114 -1.27 -12.91 7.82
CA GLY A 114 -0.74 -11.87 8.72
C GLY A 114 -1.67 -11.49 9.87
N GLY A 115 -2.83 -12.13 9.97
CA GLY A 115 -3.87 -11.79 10.92
C GLY A 115 -5.06 -11.12 10.24
N GLN A 116 -5.94 -10.55 11.06
CA GLN A 116 -7.26 -10.14 10.61
C GLN A 116 -7.44 -8.63 10.75
N VAL A 117 -7.88 -7.96 9.69
CA VAL A 117 -8.29 -6.55 9.75
C VAL A 117 -9.71 -6.47 10.30
N ASP A 118 -9.90 -5.67 11.34
CA ASP A 118 -11.21 -5.46 11.98
C ASP A 118 -11.95 -4.28 11.34
N THR A 119 -11.21 -3.29 10.84
CA THR A 119 -11.76 -2.02 10.33
C THR A 119 -10.98 -1.53 9.12
N ILE A 120 -11.69 -1.03 8.11
CA ILE A 120 -11.12 -0.29 6.98
C ILE A 120 -11.64 1.14 7.01
N MET A 121 -10.73 2.10 6.96
CA MET A 121 -11.02 3.52 6.88
C MET A 121 -10.62 4.08 5.50
N ALA A 122 -11.41 4.99 4.94
CA ALA A 122 -11.01 5.82 3.83
C ALA A 122 -10.59 7.19 4.34
N GLY A 123 -9.53 7.77 3.77
CA GLY A 123 -9.13 9.13 4.07
C GLY A 123 -8.74 9.90 2.83
N THR A 124 -8.94 11.22 2.87
CA THR A 124 -8.60 12.12 1.77
C THR A 124 -7.09 12.26 1.61
N SER A 125 -6.61 12.24 0.38
CA SER A 125 -5.27 12.65 0.01
C SER A 125 -5.11 14.18 0.12
N PRO A 126 -3.91 14.73 0.39
CA PRO A 126 -2.65 14.05 0.69
C PRO A 126 -2.49 13.64 2.17
N ASP A 127 -3.39 14.08 3.06
CA ASP A 127 -3.36 13.76 4.48
C ASP A 127 -4.75 13.26 4.92
N PRO A 128 -4.89 11.98 5.31
CA PRO A 128 -6.14 11.38 5.72
C PRO A 128 -6.52 11.82 7.15
N LYS A 129 -6.58 13.14 7.41
CA LYS A 129 -7.07 13.71 8.67
C LYS A 129 -8.55 13.40 8.85
N THR A 130 -9.32 13.59 7.79
CA THR A 130 -10.71 13.16 7.71
C THR A 130 -10.72 11.68 7.33
N LYS A 131 -11.21 10.84 8.24
CA LYS A 131 -11.35 9.41 8.00
C LYS A 131 -12.81 8.99 8.08
N LYS A 132 -13.28 8.24 7.09
CA LYS A 132 -14.61 7.63 7.05
C LYS A 132 -14.44 6.13 7.16
N LYS A 133 -15.14 5.50 8.11
CA LYS A 133 -15.18 4.04 8.18
C LYS A 133 -15.98 3.54 6.98
N ILE A 134 -15.35 2.70 6.15
CA ILE A 134 -16.00 2.16 4.94
C ILE A 134 -16.34 0.69 5.08
N TRP A 135 -15.72 0.00 6.04
CA TRP A 135 -16.03 -1.39 6.34
C TRP A 135 -15.61 -1.75 7.76
N GLN A 136 -16.34 -2.70 8.36
CA GLN A 136 -16.04 -3.29 9.65
C GLN A 136 -16.37 -4.78 9.60
N ARG A 137 -15.53 -5.60 10.23
CA ARG A 137 -15.76 -7.03 10.34
C ARG A 137 -17.01 -7.30 11.20
N PRO A 138 -17.91 -8.18 10.75
CA PRO A 138 -19.04 -8.60 11.57
C PRO A 138 -18.58 -9.20 12.91
N GLY A 139 -19.21 -8.77 14.02
CA GLY A 139 -18.93 -9.31 15.35
C GLY A 139 -17.70 -8.73 16.06
N THR A 140 -17.00 -7.74 15.47
CA THR A 140 -15.91 -7.02 16.15
C THR A 140 -16.42 -5.70 16.75
N ALA A 141 -15.96 -5.35 17.95
CA ALA A 141 -16.23 -4.02 18.53
C ALA A 141 -15.49 -2.93 17.73
N ASN A 142 -16.00 -1.69 17.75
CA ASN A 142 -15.30 -0.54 17.18
C ASN A 142 -13.91 -0.40 17.84
N ARG A 143 -12.85 -0.89 17.19
CA ARG A 143 -11.49 -0.55 17.56
C ARG A 143 -11.17 0.79 16.92
N GLU A 144 -11.16 1.84 17.75
CA GLU A 144 -10.47 3.07 17.39
C GLU A 144 -9.00 2.73 17.13
N ILE A 145 -8.45 3.26 16.04
CA ILE A 145 -7.03 3.08 15.68
C ILE A 145 -6.19 3.88 16.69
N ASN A 146 -5.95 3.31 17.87
CA ASN A 146 -5.06 3.88 18.88
C ASN A 146 -3.62 3.47 18.57
N MET A 147 -2.89 4.39 17.92
CA MET A 147 -1.50 4.21 17.49
C MET A 147 -0.53 4.51 18.64
N THR A 148 -0.12 3.49 19.39
CA THR A 148 0.90 3.65 20.46
C THR A 148 2.15 2.79 20.30
N LYS A 149 2.31 2.02 19.22
CA LYS A 149 3.52 1.23 19.00
C LYS A 149 4.38 1.80 17.88
N LYS A 150 5.50 2.43 18.25
CA LYS A 150 6.59 2.76 17.32
C LYS A 150 7.39 1.49 17.05
N LEU A 151 7.41 1.03 15.80
CA LEU A 151 8.40 0.05 15.36
C LEU A 151 9.74 0.74 15.17
N LYS A 152 10.80 0.15 15.72
CA LYS A 152 12.18 0.54 15.42
C LYS A 152 12.58 -0.19 14.14
N PHE A 153 12.82 0.56 13.08
CA PHE A 153 13.53 0.07 11.91
C PHE A 153 15.00 0.44 12.07
N ASP A 154 15.89 -0.52 11.83
CA ASP A 154 17.33 -0.34 11.90
C ASP A 154 17.80 0.23 10.55
N ASP A 155 18.30 1.47 10.59
CA ASP A 155 18.69 2.25 9.44
C ASP A 155 20.14 1.94 9.06
N ASN A 156 20.35 1.08 8.09
CA ASN A 156 21.59 1.08 7.30
C ASN A 156 21.30 0.71 5.85
N CYS A 157 21.05 1.73 5.02
CA CYS A 157 21.80 1.98 3.79
C CYS A 157 21.27 3.23 3.04
N GLY A 158 22.10 4.28 3.00
CA GLY A 158 22.42 5.03 1.79
C GLY A 158 21.35 5.92 1.16
N ALA A 159 21.48 7.23 1.37
CA ALA A 159 20.83 8.26 0.56
C ALA A 159 21.37 8.26 -0.89
N SER A 160 20.49 8.26 -1.88
CA SER A 160 20.78 8.85 -3.19
C SER A 160 19.52 9.07 -4.05
N GLY A 161 19.33 10.31 -4.49
CA GLY A 161 18.94 10.65 -5.86
C GLY A 161 17.46 10.60 -6.22
N ASP A 162 16.96 11.72 -6.70
CA ASP A 162 15.63 11.92 -7.28
C ASP A 162 15.31 10.89 -8.37
N VAL A 163 14.23 10.13 -8.18
CA VAL A 163 13.67 9.24 -9.20
C VAL A 163 12.19 9.58 -9.37
N LYS A 164 11.85 9.87 -10.62
CA LYS A 164 10.49 10.12 -11.09
C LYS A 164 9.63 8.83 -10.89
N ARG A 165 8.52 8.97 -10.14
CA ARG A 165 7.61 8.03 -9.41
C ARG A 165 6.41 7.42 -10.16
N PHE A 166 6.24 6.10 -10.14
CA PHE A 166 5.03 5.38 -10.58
C PHE A 166 3.71 6.11 -10.26
N ASP A 167 2.97 6.40 -11.34
CA ASP A 167 1.78 7.26 -11.45
C ASP A 167 1.94 8.72 -10.95
N LYS A 168 1.46 9.66 -11.78
CA LYS A 168 1.84 11.07 -11.85
C LYS A 168 3.23 11.36 -11.26
N GLY A 169 4.25 10.92 -12.00
CA GLY A 169 5.60 11.33 -11.71
C GLY A 169 6.71 10.40 -12.17
N GLY A 170 6.48 9.28 -12.85
CA GLY A 170 7.46 8.20 -13.10
C GLY A 170 7.04 7.27 -14.21
N ALA A 171 7.94 6.37 -14.58
CA ALA A 171 8.07 5.91 -15.96
C ALA A 171 6.94 4.97 -16.43
N SER A 172 6.05 4.53 -15.54
CA SER A 172 5.03 3.54 -15.87
C SER A 172 3.76 3.69 -15.02
N GLU A 173 2.63 3.89 -15.68
CA GLU A 173 1.29 3.96 -15.07
C GLU A 173 0.82 2.56 -14.66
N VAL A 174 0.27 2.48 -13.44
CA VAL A 174 -0.44 1.31 -12.90
C VAL A 174 -1.75 1.84 -12.36
N ASP A 175 -2.85 1.28 -12.81
CA ASP A 175 -4.19 1.68 -12.40
C ASP A 175 -4.51 1.07 -11.02
N TRP A 176 -4.23 1.85 -9.98
CA TRP A 176 -4.33 1.48 -8.56
C TRP A 176 -5.76 1.52 -8.02
#